data_AF-A0A8J5VSV4-F1
#
_entry.id   AF-A0A8J5VSV4-F1
#
_cell.length_a   1.000
_cell.length_b   1.000
_cell.length_c   1.000
_cell.angle_alpha   90.00
_cell.angle_beta   90.00
_cell.angle_gamma   90.00
#
_symmetry.space_group_name_H-M   'P 1'
#
loop_
_entity.id
_entity.type
_entity.pdbx_description
1 polymer ?
#
loop_
_entity_poly.entity_id
_entity_poly.type
_entity_poly.pdbx_seq_one_letter_code
_entity_poly.pdbx_strand_id
1 'polypeptide(L)'
;MDLLLKIEQDLHRIELVLHKCISLYKEPATRKFLSKVGKHDYIRCLRRLIGNVQSDFAVSQTVALQGLLAEAQQIMDEFGEETRTSN
;
A
#
# COMPACT_ATOMS: atom_id res chain seq x y z
N MET A 1 -1.96 -27.08 -15.37
CA MET A 1 -2.99 -26.62 -14.41
C MET A 1 -2.36 -25.54 -13.51
N ASP A 2 -1.51 -24.66 -14.08
CA ASP A 2 -0.46 -23.97 -13.31
C ASP A 2 -0.64 -22.44 -13.25
N LEU A 3 -1.50 -21.88 -14.10
CA LEU A 3 -1.70 -20.43 -14.18
C LEU A 3 -2.48 -19.89 -12.97
N LEU A 4 -3.52 -20.61 -12.53
CA LEU A 4 -4.34 -20.23 -11.37
C LEU A 4 -3.54 -20.26 -10.07
N LEU A 5 -2.75 -21.31 -9.86
CA LEU A 5 -1.88 -21.43 -8.68
C LEU A 5 -0.83 -20.31 -8.62
N LYS A 6 -0.30 -19.90 -9.77
CA LYS A 6 0.66 -18.79 -9.86
C LYS A 6 0.01 -17.45 -9.51
N ILE A 7 -1.20 -17.19 -10.02
CA ILE A 7 -2.00 -16.00 -9.71
C ILE A 7 -2.29 -15.93 -8.20
N GLU A 8 -2.66 -17.05 -7.57
CA GLU A 8 -2.91 -17.12 -6.12
C GLU A 8 -1.64 -16.85 -5.28
N GLN A 9 -0.50 -17.40 -5.69
CA GLN A 9 0.77 -17.16 -5.01
C GLN A 9 1.25 -15.71 -5.15
N ASP A 10 1.08 -15.12 -6.33
CA ASP A 10 1.43 -13.73 -6.58
C ASP A 10 0.53 -12.78 -5.78
N LEU A 11 -0.78 -13.06 -5.70
CA LEU A 11 -1.73 -12.35 -4.82
C LEU A 11 -1.29 -12.40 -3.35
N HIS A 12 -1.00 -13.60 -2.84
CA HIS A 12 -0.62 -13.77 -1.44
C HIS A 12 0.68 -13.01 -1.11
N ARG A 13 1.65 -13.01 -2.03
CA ARG A 13 2.88 -12.22 -1.88
C ARG A 13 2.59 -10.73 -1.83
N ILE A 14 1.71 -10.24 -2.70
CA ILE A 14 1.34 -8.82 -2.72
C ILE A 14 0.62 -8.42 -1.42
N GLU A 15 -0.33 -9.25 -0.96
CA GLU A 15 -1.01 -9.03 0.32
C GLU A 15 0.00 -8.94 1.48
N LEU A 16 0.96 -9.86 1.55
CA LEU A 16 1.99 -9.87 2.59
C LEU A 16 2.89 -8.63 2.53
N VAL A 17 3.27 -8.18 1.33
CA VAL A 17 4.09 -6.98 1.16
C VAL A 17 3.31 -5.74 1.58
N LEU A 18 2.05 -5.61 1.17
CA LEU A 18 1.21 -4.48 1.51
C LEU A 18 0.96 -4.40 3.01
N HIS A 19 0.65 -5.54 3.65
CA HIS A 19 0.53 -5.64 5.10
C HIS A 19 1.80 -5.15 5.81
N LYS A 20 2.98 -5.64 5.39
CA LYS A 20 4.27 -5.19 5.98
C LYS A 20 4.50 -3.69 5.80
N CYS A 21 4.23 -3.14 4.61
CA CYS A 21 4.39 -1.71 4.34
C CYS A 21 3.51 -0.84 5.24
N ILE A 22 2.27 -1.28 5.49
CA ILE A 22 1.33 -0.60 6.38
C ILE A 22 1.75 -0.74 7.84
N SER A 23 2.11 -1.96 8.28
CA SER A 23 2.58 -2.20 9.65
C SER A 23 3.81 -1.33 9.96
N LEU A 24 4.77 -1.26 9.04
CA LEU A 24 5.95 -0.41 9.18
C LEU A 24 5.56 1.07 9.28
N TYR A 25 4.62 1.58 8.47
CA TYR A 25 4.17 2.97 8.59
C TYR A 25 3.52 3.28 9.95
N LYS A 26 2.81 2.31 10.56
CA LYS A 26 2.19 2.48 11.88
C LYS A 26 3.22 2.59 13.01
N GLU A 27 4.47 2.20 12.78
CA GLU A 27 5.53 2.39 13.77
C GLU A 27 5.91 3.88 13.91
N PRO A 28 5.95 4.44 15.13
CA PRO A 28 6.18 5.87 15.33
C PRO A 28 7.50 6.39 14.73
N ALA A 29 8.57 5.59 14.82
CA ALA A 29 9.88 5.95 14.28
C ALA A 29 9.86 6.01 12.75
N THR A 30 9.25 5.01 12.12
CA THR A 30 9.09 4.91 10.67
C THR A 30 8.17 6.01 10.14
N ARG A 31 7.02 6.26 10.78
CA ARG A 31 6.11 7.36 10.43
C ARG A 31 6.83 8.70 10.45
N LYS A 32 7.60 8.97 11.52
CA LYS A 32 8.38 10.21 11.68
C LYS A 32 9.50 10.34 10.64
N PHE A 33 10.12 9.24 10.26
CA PHE A 33 11.14 9.23 9.20
C PHE A 33 10.50 9.52 7.83
N LEU A 34 9.40 8.82 7.52
CA LEU A 34 8.69 8.96 6.26
C LEU A 34 8.12 10.37 6.09
N SER A 35 7.55 10.99 7.13
CA SER A 35 7.04 12.37 7.02
C SER A 35 8.13 13.41 6.78
N LYS A 36 9.40 13.13 7.12
CA LYS A 36 10.52 14.07 6.98
C LYS A 36 11.36 13.88 5.73
N VAL A 37 11.62 12.64 5.33
CA VAL A 37 12.65 12.32 4.33
C VAL A 37 12.12 11.34 3.27
N GLY A 38 11.35 10.33 3.67
CA GLY A 38 10.94 9.23 2.80
C GLY A 38 9.59 9.39 2.10
N LYS A 39 8.87 10.50 2.31
CA LYS A 39 7.47 10.69 1.93
C LYS A 39 7.18 10.39 0.47
N HIS A 40 7.91 11.04 -0.44
CA HIS A 40 7.67 10.91 -1.88
C HIS A 40 7.95 9.49 -2.39
N ASP A 41 9.04 8.87 -1.93
CA ASP A 41 9.41 7.52 -2.35
C ASP A 41 8.44 6.48 -1.79
N TYR A 42 7.98 6.67 -0.56
CA TYR A 42 6.98 5.81 0.06
C TYR A 42 5.62 5.89 -0.64
N ILE A 43 5.12 7.11 -0.93
CA ILE A 43 3.87 7.28 -1.70
C ILE A 43 4.01 6.70 -3.11
N ARG A 44 5.15 6.90 -3.78
CA ARG A 44 5.41 6.33 -5.11
C ARG A 44 5.37 4.80 -5.07
N CYS A 45 5.95 4.21 -4.03
CA CYS A 45 5.93 2.77 -3.80
C CYS A 45 4.49 2.26 -3.61
N LEU A 46 3.73 2.87 -2.70
CA LEU A 46 2.33 2.52 -2.46
C LEU A 46 1.46 2.64 -3.71
N ARG A 47 1.58 3.73 -4.49
CA ARG A 47 0.83 3.88 -5.75
C ARG A 47 1.11 2.77 -6.75
N ARG A 48 2.37 2.35 -6.90
CA ARG A 48 2.73 1.27 -7.82
C ARG A 48 2.17 -0.07 -7.35
N LEU A 49 2.27 -0.35 -6.05
CA LEU A 49 1.71 -1.56 -5.44
C LEU A 49 0.19 -1.63 -5.62
N ILE A 50 -0.53 -0.54 -5.31
CA ILE A 50 -1.99 -0.45 -5.49
C ILE A 50 -2.36 -0.57 -6.98
N GLY A 51 -1.65 0.14 -7.86
CA GLY A 51 -1.91 0.14 -9.30
C GLY A 51 -1.78 -1.25 -9.92
N ASN A 52 -0.71 -1.98 -9.56
CA ASN A 52 -0.51 -3.36 -10.02
C ASN A 52 -1.62 -4.29 -9.50
N VAL A 53 -2.06 -4.12 -8.25
CA VAL A 53 -3.18 -4.92 -7.71
C VAL A 53 -4.46 -4.66 -8.47
N GLN A 54 -4.77 -3.39 -8.73
CA GLN A 54 -6.00 -2.97 -9.41
C GLN A 54 -6.01 -3.33 -10.90
N SER A 55 -4.85 -3.34 -11.59
CA SER A 55 -4.76 -3.69 -13.01
C SER A 55 -4.80 -5.19 -13.25
N ASP A 56 -4.08 -5.96 -12.42
CA ASP A 56 -3.84 -7.38 -12.67
C ASP A 56 -4.93 -8.26 -12.04
N PHE A 57 -5.57 -7.74 -10.99
CA PHE A 57 -6.61 -8.44 -10.25
C PHE A 57 -7.88 -7.60 -10.26
N ALA A 58 -8.50 -7.52 -11.44
CA ALA A 58 -9.72 -6.76 -11.71
C ALA A 58 -10.81 -6.91 -10.64
N VAL A 59 -10.82 -8.01 -9.89
CA VAL A 59 -11.62 -8.22 -8.68
C VAL A 59 -10.87 -9.20 -7.76
N SER A 60 -9.93 -8.74 -6.93
CA SER A 60 -9.55 -9.59 -5.80
C SER A 60 -10.70 -9.60 -4.78
N GLN A 61 -11.39 -10.74 -4.66
CA GLN A 61 -12.54 -10.96 -3.78
C GLN A 61 -12.16 -11.09 -2.29
N THR A 62 -10.87 -11.01 -1.96
CA THR A 62 -10.42 -11.16 -0.58
C THR A 62 -10.63 -9.86 0.19
N VAL A 63 -11.56 -9.90 1.16
CA VAL A 63 -11.85 -8.78 2.09
C VAL A 63 -10.57 -8.24 2.75
N ALA A 64 -9.60 -9.11 3.03
CA ALA A 64 -8.31 -8.73 3.58
C ALA A 64 -7.54 -7.74 2.68
N LEU A 65 -7.38 -8.06 1.39
CA LEU A 65 -6.68 -7.19 0.45
C LEU A 65 -7.41 -5.86 0.25
N GLN A 66 -8.75 -5.86 0.21
CA GLN A 66 -9.52 -4.63 0.13
C GLN A 66 -9.30 -3.71 1.35
N GLY A 67 -9.24 -4.29 2.55
CA GLY A 67 -8.90 -3.56 3.78
C GLY A 67 -7.51 -2.94 3.70
N LEU A 68 -6.51 -3.71 3.26
CA LEU A 68 -5.15 -3.21 3.09
C LEU A 68 -5.05 -2.11 2.04
N LEU A 69 -5.79 -2.21 0.92
CA LEU A 69 -5.82 -1.18 -0.11
C LEU A 69 -6.45 0.12 0.42
N ALA A 70 -7.53 0.02 1.21
CA ALA A 70 -8.16 1.18 1.83
C ALA A 70 -7.22 1.86 2.83
N GLU A 71 -6.53 1.09 3.67
CA GLU A 71 -5.52 1.62 4.60
C GLU A 71 -4.36 2.29 3.85
N ALA A 72 -3.85 1.67 2.78
CA ALA A 72 -2.79 2.25 1.98
C ALA A 72 -3.22 3.56 1.29
N GLN A 73 -4.48 3.65 0.84
CA GLN A 73 -5.04 4.89 0.30
C GLN A 73 -5.12 5.99 1.35
N GLN A 74 -5.61 5.67 2.56
CA GLN A 74 -5.65 6.63 3.67
C GLN A 74 -4.25 7.17 4.01
N ILE A 75 -3.23 6.33 4.03
CA ILE A 75 -1.84 6.78 4.28
C ILE A 75 -1.37 7.75 3.18
N MET A 76 -1.70 7.49 1.92
CA MET A 76 -1.37 8.41 0.83
C MET A 76 -2.09 9.76 0.97
N ASP A 77 -3.34 9.74 1.43
CA ASP A 77 -4.13 10.95 1.65
C ASP A 77 -3.60 11.77 2.83
N GLU A 78 -3.25 11.13 3.96
CA GLU A 78 -2.57 11.76 5.11
C GLU A 78 -1.31 12.52 4.66
N PHE A 79 -0.50 11.88 3.82
CA PHE A 79 0.67 12.50 3.25
C PHE A 79 0.32 13.59 2.21
N GLY A 80 -0.78 13.50 1.49
CA GLY A 80 -1.24 14.53 0.55
C GLY A 80 -1.77 15.79 1.24
N GLU A 81 -2.37 15.66 2.43
CA GLU A 81 -2.93 16.77 3.19
C GLU A 81 -1.90 17.57 4.00
N GLU A 82 -0.81 16.95 4.43
CA GLU A 82 0.31 17.62 5.12
C GLU A 82 0.98 18.76 4.30
N THR A 83 0.69 18.88 2.99
CA THR A 83 1.13 20.02 2.18
C THR A 83 0.20 21.25 2.22
N ARG A 84 -0.91 21.22 2.98
CA ARG A 84 -1.88 22.33 3.07
C ARG A 84 -2.01 22.99 4.45
N THR A 85 -1.10 22.76 5.38
CA THR A 85 -1.03 23.51 6.64
C THR A 85 0.26 24.33 6.73
N SER A 86 0.34 25.34 5.87
CA SER A 86 1.13 26.55 6.07
C SER A 86 0.44 27.69 5.32
N ASN A 87 -0.53 28.31 5.99
CA ASN A 87 -0.83 29.74 6.01
C ASN A 87 -2.09 30.00 6.83
#